data_AF-A5N8Y7-F1
#
_entry.id   AF-A5N8Y7-F1
#
_cell.length_a   1.000
_cell.length_b   1.000
_cell.length_c   1.000
_cell.angle_alpha   90.00
_cell.angle_beta   90.00
_cell.angle_gamma   90.00
#
_symmetry.space_group_name_H-M   'P 1'
#
loop_
_entity.id
_entity.type
_entity.pdbx_description
1 polymer ?
#
loop_
_entity_poly.entity_id
_entity_poly.type
_entity_poly.pdbx_seq_one_letter_code
_entity_poly.pdbx_strand_id
1 'polypeptide(L)'
;MEEREIIGIIKPLLNNYGIEEFDALKPQTQRRLVMMEKYFQKCIEKYANIKQNIRHLDLSVRGICKGSNVGKTTVYNNPDILKKYIEKRINDIECNVLIIPKLEFNTLVNKVELLQSNLNKMLVDIARFENMRVKVKSLEKIIANLEVQKIALQHELNKSEAEKDELQREFIRKKSKIVSIYK
;
A
#
# COMPACT_ATOMS: atom_id res chain seq x y z
N MET A 1 -27.54 -2.21 -41.83
CA MET A 1 -28.42 -2.76 -40.79
C MET A 1 -29.82 -2.22 -41.00
N GLU A 2 -30.76 -3.10 -41.24
CA GLU A 2 -32.16 -2.77 -41.46
C GLU A 2 -32.85 -2.37 -40.15
N GLU A 3 -33.95 -1.63 -40.24
CA GLU A 3 -34.68 -1.16 -39.06
C GLU A 3 -35.23 -2.32 -38.21
N ARG A 4 -35.62 -3.42 -38.86
CA ARG A 4 -36.06 -4.65 -38.18
C ARG A 4 -34.97 -5.29 -37.33
N GLU A 5 -33.73 -5.29 -37.82
CA GLU A 5 -32.56 -5.81 -37.11
C GLU A 5 -32.25 -4.96 -35.88
N ILE A 6 -32.31 -3.63 -36.01
CA ILE A 6 -32.11 -2.68 -34.90
C ILE A 6 -33.19 -2.86 -33.83
N ILE A 7 -34.46 -3.00 -34.22
CA ILE A 7 -35.55 -3.27 -33.27
C ILE A 7 -35.34 -4.62 -32.55
N GLY A 8 -34.84 -5.62 -33.27
CA GLY A 8 -34.43 -6.91 -32.70
C GLY A 8 -33.32 -6.80 -31.65
N ILE A 9 -32.47 -5.78 -31.72
CA ILE A 9 -31.44 -5.46 -30.71
C ILE A 9 -32.04 -4.66 -29.55
N ILE A 10 -32.90 -3.69 -29.82
CA ILE A 10 -33.48 -2.81 -28.79
C ILE A 10 -34.38 -3.58 -27.83
N LYS A 11 -35.25 -4.46 -28.33
CA LYS A 11 -36.21 -5.22 -27.50
C LYS A 11 -35.56 -5.98 -26.34
N PRO A 12 -34.53 -6.83 -26.56
CA PRO A 12 -33.87 -7.52 -25.45
C PRO A 12 -33.10 -6.55 -24.53
N LEU A 13 -32.54 -5.45 -25.06
CA LEU A 13 -31.86 -4.45 -24.23
C LEU A 13 -32.81 -3.73 -23.28
N LEU A 14 -34.00 -3.32 -23.74
CA LEU A 14 -35.00 -2.69 -22.88
C LEU A 14 -35.43 -3.62 -21.73
N ASN A 15 -35.63 -4.90 -22.03
CA ASN A 15 -35.96 -5.90 -21.02
C ASN A 15 -34.83 -6.08 -20.00
N ASN A 16 -33.58 -6.18 -20.48
CA ASN A 16 -32.39 -6.28 -19.62
C ASN A 16 -32.19 -5.04 -18.73
N TYR A 17 -32.66 -3.87 -19.17
CA TYR A 17 -32.57 -2.62 -18.42
C TYR A 17 -33.80 -2.33 -17.56
N GLY A 18 -34.81 -3.22 -17.54
CA GLY A 18 -36.04 -3.01 -16.78
C GLY A 18 -36.88 -1.84 -17.29
N ILE A 19 -36.81 -1.54 -18.59
CA ILE A 19 -37.56 -0.45 -19.24
C ILE A 19 -38.80 -1.06 -19.94
N GLU A 20 -39.87 -0.25 -20.05
CA GLU A 20 -41.10 -0.62 -20.77
C GLU A 20 -40.81 -1.22 -22.17
N GLU A 21 -41.65 -2.16 -22.59
CA GLU A 21 -41.51 -2.83 -23.89
C GLU A 21 -41.52 -1.83 -25.05
N PHE A 22 -40.69 -2.08 -26.06
CA PHE A 22 -40.54 -1.18 -27.20
C PHE A 22 -41.87 -0.81 -27.85
N ASP A 23 -42.77 -1.78 -28.02
CA ASP A 23 -44.05 -1.59 -28.72
C ASP A 23 -45.07 -0.79 -27.88
N ALA A 24 -44.88 -0.72 -26.55
CA ALA A 24 -45.71 0.08 -25.64
C ALA A 24 -45.30 1.57 -25.61
N LEU A 25 -44.11 1.90 -26.10
CA LEU A 25 -43.60 3.27 -26.12
C LEU A 25 -44.29 4.13 -27.19
N LYS A 26 -44.34 5.45 -26.97
CA LYS A 26 -44.83 6.41 -27.97
C LYS A 26 -44.02 6.28 -29.28
N PRO A 27 -44.64 6.39 -30.47
CA PRO A 27 -43.95 6.23 -31.76
C PRO A 27 -42.72 7.15 -31.94
N GLN A 28 -42.76 8.36 -31.37
CA GLN A 28 -41.63 9.28 -31.39
C GLN A 28 -40.44 8.75 -30.56
N THR A 29 -40.72 8.11 -29.42
CA THR A 29 -39.70 7.48 -28.56
C THR A 29 -39.09 6.26 -29.25
N GLN A 30 -39.91 5.42 -29.86
CA GLN A 30 -39.45 4.26 -30.66
C GLN A 30 -38.49 4.70 -31.77
N ARG A 31 -38.86 5.72 -32.56
CA ARG A 31 -37.99 6.27 -33.62
C ARG A 31 -36.67 6.81 -33.07
N ARG A 32 -36.69 7.51 -31.93
CA ARG A 32 -35.48 8.01 -31.27
C ARG A 32 -34.59 6.88 -30.79
N LEU A 33 -35.15 5.82 -30.20
CA LEU A 33 -34.40 4.63 -29.78
C LEU A 33 -33.73 3.96 -30.98
N VAL A 34 -34.44 3.79 -32.09
CA VAL A 34 -33.86 3.25 -33.34
C VAL A 34 -32.72 4.13 -33.86
N MET A 35 -32.87 5.46 -33.82
CA MET A 35 -31.80 6.38 -34.23
C MET A 35 -30.57 6.30 -33.31
N MET A 36 -30.79 6.25 -32.00
CA MET A 36 -29.72 6.13 -31.00
C MET A 36 -28.99 4.78 -31.13
N GLU A 37 -29.73 3.69 -31.27
CA GLU A 37 -29.14 2.35 -31.42
C GLU A 37 -28.33 2.23 -32.71
N LYS A 38 -28.83 2.78 -33.83
CA LYS A 38 -28.05 2.87 -35.08
C LYS A 38 -26.72 3.61 -34.87
N TYR A 39 -26.70 4.64 -34.03
CA TYR A 39 -25.47 5.33 -33.68
C TYR A 39 -24.57 4.49 -32.77
N PHE A 40 -25.12 3.85 -31.74
CA PHE A 40 -24.38 2.95 -30.86
C PHE A 40 -23.71 1.81 -31.61
N GLN A 41 -24.41 1.16 -32.54
CA GLN A 41 -23.86 0.10 -33.36
C GLN A 41 -22.71 0.58 -34.25
N LYS A 42 -22.83 1.78 -34.86
CA LYS A 42 -21.70 2.40 -35.58
C LYS A 42 -20.49 2.64 -34.68
N CYS A 43 -20.71 3.04 -33.42
CA CYS A 43 -19.62 3.20 -32.46
C CYS A 43 -19.00 1.85 -32.06
N ILE A 44 -19.81 0.80 -31.86
CA ILE A 44 -19.34 -0.56 -31.56
C ILE A 44 -18.48 -1.09 -32.71
N GLU A 45 -18.94 -0.95 -33.96
CA GLU A 45 -18.18 -1.34 -35.16
C GLU A 45 -16.84 -0.58 -35.25
N LYS A 46 -16.87 0.74 -35.05
CA LYS A 46 -15.64 1.55 -35.01
C LYS A 46 -14.68 1.06 -33.93
N TYR A 47 -15.18 0.79 -32.73
CA TYR A 47 -14.36 0.29 -31.63
C TYR A 47 -13.77 -1.09 -31.94
N ALA A 48 -14.56 -1.99 -32.54
CA ALA A 48 -14.09 -3.32 -32.95
C ALA A 48 -12.95 -3.21 -33.98
N ASN A 49 -13.09 -2.33 -34.98
CA ASN A 49 -12.06 -2.07 -35.99
C ASN A 49 -10.78 -1.48 -35.36
N ILE A 50 -10.92 -0.50 -34.47
CA ILE A 50 -9.78 0.09 -33.74
C ILE A 50 -9.07 -0.98 -32.91
N LYS A 51 -9.82 -1.83 -32.19
CA LYS A 51 -9.28 -2.92 -31.37
C LYS A 51 -8.52 -3.94 -32.22
N GLN A 52 -9.02 -4.30 -33.39
CA GLN A 52 -8.30 -5.18 -34.32
C GLN A 52 -7.01 -4.52 -34.82
N ASN A 53 -7.06 -3.26 -35.23
CA ASN A 53 -5.87 -2.51 -35.67
C ASN A 53 -4.81 -2.44 -34.58
N ILE A 54 -5.19 -2.16 -33.33
CA ILE A 54 -4.28 -2.13 -32.18
C ILE A 54 -3.63 -3.51 -31.96
N ARG A 55 -4.38 -4.61 -32.06
CA ARG A 55 -3.84 -5.98 -31.90
C ARG A 55 -2.76 -6.33 -32.92
N HIS A 56 -2.79 -5.72 -34.10
CA HIS A 56 -1.81 -5.95 -35.16
C HIS A 56 -0.59 -5.03 -35.08
N LEU A 57 -0.57 -4.05 -34.16
CA LEU A 57 0.59 -3.20 -33.91
C LEU A 57 1.62 -3.95 -33.05
N ASP A 58 2.76 -4.29 -33.63
CA ASP A 58 3.93 -4.79 -32.89
C ASP A 58 4.77 -3.60 -32.41
N LEU A 59 4.46 -3.09 -31.22
CA LEU A 59 5.23 -2.02 -30.57
C LEU A 59 6.49 -2.52 -29.86
N SER A 60 6.86 -3.81 -29.97
CA SER A 60 8.13 -4.27 -29.41
C SER A 60 9.33 -3.64 -30.14
N VAL A 61 10.50 -3.60 -29.49
CA VAL A 61 11.75 -3.17 -30.15
C VAL A 61 11.97 -3.94 -31.47
N ARG A 62 11.56 -5.21 -31.53
CA ARG A 62 11.61 -6.02 -32.76
C ARG A 62 10.65 -5.51 -33.83
N GLY A 63 9.40 -5.23 -33.47
CA GLY A 63 8.38 -4.71 -34.38
C GLY A 63 8.74 -3.33 -34.92
N ILE A 64 9.25 -2.46 -34.05
CA ILE A 64 9.73 -1.11 -34.41
C ILE A 64 10.95 -1.20 -35.34
N CYS A 65 11.92 -2.08 -35.09
CA CYS A 65 13.04 -2.31 -36.01
C CYS A 65 12.56 -2.76 -37.40
N LYS A 66 11.58 -3.68 -37.44
CA LYS A 66 11.00 -4.18 -38.70
C LYS A 66 10.24 -3.08 -39.46
N GLY A 67 9.44 -2.27 -38.74
CA GLY A 67 8.64 -1.19 -39.34
C GLY A 67 9.46 0.03 -39.76
N SER A 68 10.57 0.31 -39.08
CA SER A 68 11.48 1.43 -39.40
C SER A 68 12.61 1.04 -40.35
N ASN A 69 12.71 -0.24 -40.75
CA ASN A 69 13.82 -0.80 -41.52
C ASN A 69 15.20 -0.58 -40.87
N VAL A 70 15.25 -0.51 -39.54
CA VAL A 70 16.49 -0.41 -38.77
C VAL A 70 16.88 -1.81 -38.29
N GLY A 71 18.11 -2.23 -38.60
CA GLY A 71 18.63 -3.53 -38.18
C GLY A 71 18.64 -3.67 -36.65
N LYS A 72 18.23 -4.84 -36.14
CA LYS A 72 18.29 -5.14 -34.71
C LYS A 72 19.68 -4.93 -34.14
N THR A 73 20.71 -5.38 -34.87
CA THR A 73 22.11 -5.21 -34.50
C THR A 73 22.47 -3.74 -34.32
N THR A 74 21.98 -2.84 -35.18
CA THR A 74 22.17 -1.40 -35.06
C THR A 74 21.59 -0.83 -33.77
N VAL A 75 20.41 -1.29 -33.37
CA VAL A 75 19.76 -0.87 -32.12
C VAL A 75 20.47 -1.44 -30.90
N TYR A 76 20.82 -2.73 -30.92
CA TYR A 76 21.52 -3.38 -29.81
C TYR A 76 22.97 -2.90 -29.63
N ASN A 77 23.62 -2.44 -30.70
CA ASN A 77 24.94 -1.82 -30.65
C ASN A 77 24.90 -0.40 -30.06
N ASN A 78 23.71 0.23 -29.94
CA ASN A 78 23.52 1.56 -29.36
C ASN A 78 22.43 1.54 -28.28
N PRO A 79 22.62 0.77 -27.19
CA PRO A 79 21.57 0.52 -26.20
C PRO A 79 21.15 1.78 -25.42
N ASP A 80 22.08 2.69 -25.13
CA ASP A 80 21.80 3.87 -24.31
C ASP A 80 20.98 4.95 -25.03
N ILE A 81 21.01 4.93 -26.37
CA ILE A 81 20.37 5.95 -27.20
C ILE A 81 19.15 5.35 -27.91
N LEU A 82 19.34 4.38 -28.81
CA LEU A 82 18.26 3.89 -29.68
C LEU A 82 17.28 3.00 -28.92
N LYS A 83 17.78 2.04 -28.14
CA LYS A 83 16.92 1.15 -27.35
C LYS A 83 16.14 1.93 -26.29
N LYS A 84 16.83 2.79 -25.53
CA LYS A 84 16.20 3.66 -24.52
C LYS A 84 15.15 4.61 -25.11
N TYR A 85 15.39 5.17 -26.29
CA TYR A 85 14.41 6.03 -26.97
C TYR A 85 13.16 5.24 -27.38
N ILE A 86 13.34 4.07 -27.99
CA ILE A 86 12.24 3.19 -28.39
C ILE A 86 11.40 2.79 -27.16
N GLU A 87 12.04 2.33 -26.10
CA GLU A 87 11.35 1.91 -24.86
C GLU A 87 10.57 3.04 -24.20
N LYS A 88 11.17 4.23 -24.04
CA LYS A 88 10.46 5.39 -23.48
C LYS A 88 9.27 5.79 -24.36
N ARG A 89 9.43 5.77 -25.68
CA ARG A 89 8.36 6.19 -26.59
C ARG A 89 7.21 5.19 -26.66
N ILE A 90 7.48 3.89 -26.51
CA ILE A 90 6.44 2.87 -26.39
C ILE A 90 5.57 3.15 -25.16
N ASN A 91 6.19 3.43 -24.01
CA ASN A 91 5.46 3.76 -22.78
C ASN A 91 4.54 4.98 -22.96
N ASP A 92 5.03 6.04 -23.61
CA ASP A 92 4.20 7.22 -23.91
C ASP A 92 2.99 6.87 -24.80
N ILE A 93 3.17 5.99 -25.79
CA ILE A 93 2.09 5.59 -26.72
C ILE A 93 1.06 4.74 -25.97
N GLU A 94 1.50 3.76 -25.17
CA GLU A 94 0.62 2.89 -24.40
C GLU A 94 -0.23 3.69 -23.40
N CYS A 95 0.37 4.65 -22.69
CA CYS A 95 -0.36 5.52 -21.76
C CYS A 95 -1.44 6.38 -22.45
N ASN A 96 -1.25 6.76 -23.72
CA ASN A 96 -2.19 7.60 -24.47
C ASN A 96 -3.29 6.79 -25.19
N VAL A 97 -3.04 5.51 -25.51
CA VAL A 97 -4.01 4.62 -26.19
C VAL A 97 -4.94 3.91 -25.19
N LEU A 98 -4.52 3.76 -23.93
CA LEU A 98 -5.32 3.19 -22.86
C LEU A 98 -6.43 4.16 -22.41
N ILE A 99 -7.53 4.23 -23.18
CA ILE A 99 -8.85 4.39 -22.57
C ILE A 99 -9.10 3.10 -21.78
N ILE A 100 -8.62 3.08 -20.54
CA ILE A 100 -8.65 1.89 -19.67
C ILE A 100 -10.10 1.37 -19.64
N PRO A 101 -10.38 0.13 -20.09
CA PRO A 101 -11.70 -0.46 -19.93
C PRO A 101 -12.05 -0.43 -18.45
N LYS A 102 -13.24 0.08 -18.10
CA LYS A 102 -13.72 0.33 -16.73
C LYS A 102 -13.41 -0.78 -15.71
N LEU A 103 -13.29 -2.04 -16.18
CA LEU A 103 -12.92 -3.22 -15.40
C LEU A 103 -11.46 -3.24 -14.90
N GLU A 104 -10.50 -2.84 -15.73
CA GLU A 104 -9.07 -2.77 -15.36
C GLU A 104 -8.81 -1.59 -14.41
N PHE A 105 -9.56 -0.49 -14.59
CA PHE A 105 -9.56 0.63 -13.67
C PHE A 105 -10.04 0.20 -12.28
N ASN A 106 -11.13 -0.55 -12.18
CA ASN A 106 -11.62 -1.07 -10.90
C ASN A 106 -10.60 -2.02 -10.23
N THR A 107 -9.90 -2.84 -11.02
CA THR A 107 -8.83 -3.71 -10.48
C THR A 107 -7.66 -2.89 -9.93
N LEU A 108 -7.31 -1.79 -10.60
CA LEU A 108 -6.28 -0.87 -10.13
C LEU A 108 -6.72 -0.13 -8.87
N VAL A 109 -7.97 0.34 -8.82
CA VAL A 109 -8.57 0.96 -7.64
C VAL A 109 -8.53 0.00 -6.44
N ASN A 110 -8.93 -1.26 -6.62
CA ASN A 110 -8.86 -2.27 -5.55
C ASN A 110 -7.43 -2.50 -5.05
N LYS A 111 -6.43 -2.48 -5.94
CA LYS A 111 -5.01 -2.57 -5.54
C LYS A 111 -4.56 -1.34 -4.75
N VAL A 112 -5.01 -0.15 -5.15
CA VAL A 112 -4.73 1.10 -4.44
C VAL A 112 -5.39 1.11 -3.06
N GLU A 113 -6.63 0.66 -2.95
CA GLU A 113 -7.33 0.52 -1.67
C GLU A 113 -6.65 -0.50 -0.74
N LEU A 114 -6.18 -1.61 -1.29
CA LEU A 114 -5.39 -2.60 -0.54
C LEU A 114 -4.08 -2.00 -0.03
N LEU A 115 -3.38 -1.22 -0.86
CA LEU A 115 -2.17 -0.51 -0.45
C LEU A 115 -2.47 0.51 0.66
N GLN A 116 -3.56 1.27 0.56
CA GLN A 116 -3.99 2.20 1.61
C GLN A 116 -4.33 1.48 2.92
N SER A 117 -5.01 0.34 2.86
CA SER A 117 -5.29 -0.50 4.03
C SER A 117 -4.01 -0.96 4.73
N ASN A 118 -3.01 -1.41 3.95
CA ASN A 118 -1.73 -1.81 4.49
C ASN A 118 -0.96 -0.63 5.12
N LEU A 119 -1.03 0.54 4.50
CA LEU A 119 -0.40 1.77 5.01
C LEU A 119 -1.02 2.20 6.35
N ASN A 120 -2.35 2.12 6.47
CA ASN A 120 -3.05 2.39 7.73
C ASN A 120 -2.64 1.42 8.84
N LYS A 121 -2.48 0.12 8.52
CA LYS A 121 -1.96 -0.86 9.49
C LYS A 121 -0.55 -0.52 9.96
N MET A 122 0.34 -0.16 9.03
CA MET A 122 1.70 0.26 9.37
C MET A 122 1.72 1.50 10.29
N LEU A 123 0.86 2.48 10.06
CA LEU A 123 0.76 3.65 10.93
C LEU A 123 0.37 3.28 12.37
N VAL A 124 -0.56 2.34 12.55
CA VAL A 124 -0.94 1.82 13.87
C VAL A 124 0.24 1.11 14.53
N ASP A 125 0.99 0.30 13.79
CA ASP A 125 2.14 -0.41 14.33
C ASP A 125 3.29 0.53 14.73
N ILE A 126 3.52 1.60 13.98
CA ILE A 126 4.46 2.67 14.35
C ILE A 126 4.04 3.35 15.65
N ALA A 127 2.74 3.67 15.81
CA ALA A 127 2.24 4.28 17.04
C ALA A 127 2.41 3.35 18.26
N ARG A 128 2.17 2.04 18.08
CA ARG A 128 2.42 1.03 19.12
C ARG A 128 3.91 0.96 19.48
N PHE A 129 4.78 0.98 18.48
CA PHE A 129 6.22 0.95 18.68
C PHE A 129 6.72 2.15 19.49
N GLU A 130 6.27 3.36 19.17
CA GLU A 130 6.64 4.54 19.95
C GLU A 130 6.12 4.49 21.39
N ASN A 131 4.91 3.97 21.61
CA ASN A 131 4.38 3.76 22.97
C ASN A 131 5.27 2.79 23.77
N MET A 132 5.65 1.67 23.16
CA MET A 132 6.60 0.72 23.76
C MET A 132 7.94 1.39 24.06
N ARG A 133 8.46 2.19 23.13
CA ARG A 133 9.74 2.91 23.30
C ARG A 133 9.71 3.87 24.49
N VAL A 134 8.63 4.62 24.67
CA VAL A 134 8.45 5.50 25.83
C VAL A 134 8.39 4.69 27.12
N LYS A 135 7.69 3.55 27.11
CA LYS A 135 7.59 2.70 28.30
C LYS A 135 8.94 2.11 28.70
N VAL A 136 9.75 1.66 27.73
CA VAL A 136 11.13 1.21 27.98
C VAL A 136 11.95 2.32 28.64
N LYS A 137 11.95 3.55 28.11
CA LYS A 137 12.65 4.68 28.73
C LYS A 137 12.20 4.98 30.15
N SER A 138 10.90 4.84 30.42
CA SER A 138 10.37 5.05 31.79
C SER A 138 10.88 3.98 32.75
N LEU A 139 10.95 2.73 32.31
CA LEU A 139 11.46 1.61 33.10
C LEU A 139 12.96 1.75 33.35
N GLU A 140 13.74 2.16 32.35
CA GLU A 140 15.17 2.46 32.50
C GLU A 140 15.40 3.55 33.57
N LYS A 141 14.58 4.59 33.60
CA LYS A 141 14.66 5.63 34.63
C LYS A 141 14.32 5.11 36.02
N ILE A 142 13.32 4.24 36.13
CA ILE A 142 12.96 3.60 37.41
C ILE A 142 14.12 2.73 37.89
N ILE A 143 14.74 1.93 37.02
CA ILE A 143 15.90 1.10 37.35
C ILE A 143 17.04 1.96 37.88
N ALA A 144 17.39 3.05 37.18
CA ALA A 144 18.45 3.95 37.63
C ALA A 144 18.17 4.55 39.02
N ASN A 145 16.93 4.94 39.30
CA ASN A 145 16.53 5.45 40.62
C ASN A 145 16.65 4.37 41.70
N LEU A 146 16.21 3.14 41.41
CA LEU A 146 16.32 2.01 42.34
C LEU A 146 17.78 1.66 42.64
N GLU A 147 18.68 1.77 41.66
CA GLU A 147 20.12 1.59 41.86
C GLU A 147 20.71 2.63 42.82
N VAL A 148 20.33 3.90 42.66
CA VAL A 148 20.74 4.96 43.59
C VAL A 148 20.24 4.69 45.01
N GLN A 149 18.97 4.31 45.17
CA GLN A 149 18.41 3.97 46.48
C GLN A 149 19.10 2.76 47.10
N LYS A 150 19.40 1.73 46.30
CA LYS A 150 20.14 0.54 46.74
C LYS A 150 21.52 0.92 47.28
N ILE A 151 22.25 1.79 46.59
CA ILE A 151 23.59 2.25 47.03
C ILE A 151 23.48 3.02 48.36
N ALA A 152 22.49 3.91 48.47
CA ALA A 152 22.28 4.69 49.70
C ALA A 152 21.96 3.77 50.91
N LEU A 153 21.01 2.84 50.74
CA LEU A 153 20.66 1.87 51.78
C LEU A 153 21.84 0.96 52.15
N GLN A 154 22.66 0.56 51.17
CA GLN A 154 23.87 -0.22 51.45
C GLN A 154 24.85 0.57 52.31
N HIS A 155 25.01 1.87 52.05
CA HIS A 155 25.87 2.73 52.86
C HIS A 155 25.34 2.89 54.29
N GLU A 156 24.04 3.10 54.46
CA GLU A 156 23.39 3.17 55.78
C GLU A 156 23.56 1.86 56.55
N LEU A 157 23.37 0.71 55.89
CA LEU A 157 23.56 -0.61 56.49
C LEU A 157 24.99 -0.76 57.02
N ASN A 158 25.99 -0.48 56.18
CA ASN A 158 27.41 -0.57 56.56
C ASN A 158 27.75 0.33 57.76
N LYS A 159 27.17 1.54 57.81
CA LYS A 159 27.35 2.46 58.94
C LYS A 159 26.76 1.88 60.22
N SER A 160 25.54 1.36 60.16
CA SER A 160 24.86 0.76 61.31
C SER A 160 25.57 -0.50 61.81
N GLU A 161 26.12 -1.32 60.91
CA GLU A 161 26.97 -2.45 61.26
C GLU A 161 28.25 -2.02 61.99
N ALA A 162 28.91 -0.96 61.53
CA ALA A 162 30.10 -0.43 62.18
C ALA A 162 29.81 0.11 63.60
N GLU A 163 28.70 0.84 63.78
CA GLU A 163 28.23 1.33 65.08
C GLU A 163 27.92 0.17 66.04
N LYS A 164 27.24 -0.87 65.53
CA LYS A 164 26.97 -2.09 66.29
C LYS A 164 28.27 -2.76 66.75
N ASP A 165 29.25 -2.92 65.88
CA ASP A 165 30.54 -3.54 66.21
C ASP A 165 31.33 -2.72 67.24
N GLU A 166 31.24 -1.39 67.17
CA GLU A 166 31.85 -0.50 68.15
C GLU A 166 31.19 -0.63 69.52
N LEU A 167 29.86 -0.59 69.59
CA LEU A 167 29.10 -0.83 70.83
C LEU A 167 29.39 -2.22 71.42
N GLN A 168 29.50 -3.25 70.59
CA GLN A 168 29.86 -4.60 71.04
C GLN A 168 31.27 -4.63 71.65
N ARG A 169 32.24 -3.94 71.04
CA ARG A 169 33.60 -3.81 71.59
C ARG A 169 33.60 -3.04 72.90
N GLU A 170 32.86 -1.95 73.02
CA GLU A 170 32.72 -1.22 74.28
C GLU A 170 32.08 -2.06 75.38
N PHE A 171 31.02 -2.79 75.05
CA PHE A 171 30.35 -3.68 75.99
C PHE A 171 31.31 -4.74 76.53
N ILE A 172 32.09 -5.38 75.65
CA ILE A 172 33.12 -6.34 76.05
C ILE A 172 34.14 -5.68 76.98
N ARG A 173 34.68 -4.50 76.63
CA ARG A 173 35.64 -3.77 77.47
C ARG A 173 35.09 -3.45 78.86
N LYS A 174 33.85 -2.94 78.93
CA LYS A 174 33.18 -2.64 80.22
C LYS A 174 32.95 -3.91 81.04
N LYS A 175 32.50 -5.00 80.41
CA LYS A 175 32.33 -6.31 81.06
C LYS A 175 33.64 -6.84 81.63
N SER A 176 34.74 -6.80 80.87
CA SER A 176 36.07 -7.22 81.32
C SER A 176 36.56 -6.41 82.52
N LYS A 177 36.31 -5.08 82.52
CA LYS A 177 36.70 -4.19 83.62
C LYS A 177 35.92 -4.45 84.91
N ILE A 178 34.64 -4.80 84.80
CA ILE A 178 33.85 -5.22 85.96
C ILE A 178 34.40 -6.54 86.53
N VAL A 179 34.66 -7.53 85.68
CA VAL A 179 35.21 -8.83 86.12
C VAL A 179 36.58 -8.70 86.81
N SER A 180 37.40 -7.72 86.42
CA SER A 180 38.70 -7.47 87.07
C SER A 180 38.60 -6.73 88.41
N ILE A 181 37.49 -6.08 88.72
CA ILE A 181 37.26 -5.39 90.01
C ILE A 181 36.75 -6.37 91.08
N TYR A 182 36.09 -7.45 90.66
CA TYR A 182 35.54 -8.49 91.54
C TYR A 182 36.41 -9.75 91.64
N LYS A 183 37.66 -9.70 91.16
CA LYS A 183 38.71 -10.71 91.36
C LYS A 183 39.80 -10.15 92.25
#